data_AF-A0A7Y5K8D0-F1
#
_entry.id   AF-A0A7Y5K8D0-F1
#
_cell.length_a   1.000
_cell.length_b   1.000
_cell.length_c   1.000
_cell.angle_alpha   90.00
_cell.angle_beta   90.00
_cell.angle_gamma   90.00
#
_symmetry.space_group_name_H-M   'P 1'
#
loop_
_entity.id
_entity.type
_entity.pdbx_description
1 polymer ?
#
loop_
_entity_poly.entity_id
_entity_poly.type
_entity_poly.pdbx_seq_one_letter_code
_entity_poly.pdbx_strand_id
1 'polypeptide(L)'
;MANSYFPAGAFGKLPQFGDFFKHNAGSREMLAFDQWLQQGIFHAKMQLKQEWDVAFDGAPGQHFLFYADNPERFLLGVFQPSHDKTVRKYPFWVSLQIERAGLGEALVPLTPVIFSSFFMQARALIQDARNGLSMPEIIAHVEALKVPVTGNLQNEIRGHRSYLDATTLGSFCTSVFGSFEDQRKYLLFKNLTDILVPLRRQDFSRMNLGLRFPLGADPHARSHETCFWLYVCLHLLGNPAMTPILFWSAPKAGQKAYLYFYFRPPSAKNFLPLVRPEVQNDAICELEEEGWANLATAEQALAAPIRASLQAPGMSLSEFLQKL
;
A
#
# COMPACT_ATOMS: atom_id res chain seq x y z
N MET A 1 -19.57 -17.79 -19.50
CA MET A 1 -19.66 -17.57 -18.04
C MET A 1 -18.29 -17.07 -17.58
N ALA A 2 -18.11 -15.75 -17.47
CA ALA A 2 -16.79 -15.11 -17.37
C ALA A 2 -16.59 -14.28 -16.07
N ASN A 3 -17.33 -14.60 -15.01
CA ASN A 3 -17.21 -13.94 -13.70
C ASN A 3 -17.02 -14.99 -12.61
N SER A 4 -15.78 -15.43 -12.36
CA SER A 4 -15.35 -15.95 -11.04
C SER A 4 -13.87 -16.35 -11.05
N TYR A 5 -12.95 -15.39 -11.10
CA TYR A 5 -11.56 -15.69 -10.68
C TYR A 5 -11.18 -14.99 -9.37
N PHE A 6 -11.91 -13.93 -9.00
CA PHE A 6 -11.60 -13.15 -7.80
C PHE A 6 -12.91 -12.73 -7.10
N PRO A 7 -13.38 -13.48 -6.08
CA PRO A 7 -14.58 -13.14 -5.33
C PRO A 7 -14.48 -11.73 -4.71
N ALA A 8 -15.45 -10.87 -5.02
CA ALA A 8 -15.55 -9.55 -4.42
C ALA A 8 -16.33 -9.61 -3.10
N GLY A 9 -15.93 -8.81 -2.12
CA GLY A 9 -16.55 -8.73 -0.81
C GLY A 9 -16.54 -7.32 -0.25
N ALA A 10 -17.40 -7.09 0.73
CA ALA A 10 -17.46 -5.85 1.47
C ALA A 10 -17.81 -6.10 2.94
N PHE A 11 -17.17 -5.35 3.82
CA PHE A 11 -17.32 -5.49 5.26
C PHE A 11 -17.09 -4.16 5.97
N GLY A 12 -17.76 -3.97 7.10
CA GLY A 12 -17.48 -2.86 8.00
C GLY A 12 -18.74 -2.13 8.44
N LYS A 13 -18.59 -0.87 8.84
CA LYS A 13 -19.71 -0.06 9.35
C LYS A 13 -20.06 1.05 8.37
N LEU A 14 -21.36 1.31 8.23
CA LEU A 14 -21.90 2.41 7.43
C LEU A 14 -22.96 3.17 8.21
N PRO A 15 -23.09 4.50 8.02
CA PRO A 15 -23.94 5.37 8.84
C PRO A 15 -25.42 4.95 8.91
N GLN A 16 -25.94 4.32 7.85
CA GLN A 16 -27.33 3.90 7.74
C GLN A 16 -27.63 2.55 8.41
N PHE A 17 -26.62 1.75 8.77
CA PHE A 17 -26.81 0.44 9.40
C PHE A 17 -26.48 0.48 10.89
N GLY A 18 -27.27 -0.23 11.71
CA GLY A 18 -27.05 -0.33 13.16
C GLY A 18 -25.93 -1.31 13.55
N ASP A 19 -25.55 -2.19 12.64
CA ASP A 19 -24.49 -3.20 12.83
C ASP A 19 -23.61 -3.31 11.57
N PHE A 20 -22.67 -4.25 11.56
CA PHE A 20 -21.79 -4.51 10.44
C PHE A 20 -22.54 -4.91 9.17
N PHE A 21 -22.19 -4.26 8.06
CA PHE A 21 -22.47 -4.77 6.73
C PHE A 21 -21.52 -5.94 6.42
N LYS A 22 -22.04 -7.02 5.83
CA LYS A 22 -21.25 -8.21 5.46
C LYS A 22 -21.74 -8.76 4.12
N HIS A 23 -20.84 -8.84 3.14
CA HIS A 23 -21.05 -9.53 1.88
C HIS A 23 -19.77 -10.27 1.49
N ASN A 24 -19.87 -11.58 1.25
CA ASN A 24 -18.73 -12.49 1.01
C ASN A 24 -17.60 -12.42 2.04
N ALA A 25 -17.93 -12.10 3.31
CA ALA A 25 -16.98 -11.80 4.37
C ALA A 25 -16.49 -13.00 5.21
N GLY A 26 -16.56 -14.21 4.64
CA GLY A 26 -16.32 -15.46 5.38
C GLY A 26 -14.93 -16.09 5.20
N SER A 27 -14.08 -15.55 4.32
CA SER A 27 -12.77 -16.17 4.06
C SER A 27 -11.81 -15.98 5.25
N ARG A 28 -10.80 -16.87 5.31
CA ARG A 28 -9.76 -16.81 6.35
C ARG A 28 -9.03 -15.47 6.34
N GLU A 29 -8.71 -14.95 5.15
CA GLU A 29 -7.98 -13.71 4.97
C GLU A 29 -8.84 -12.51 5.43
N MET A 30 -10.16 -12.54 5.19
CA MET A 30 -11.07 -11.48 5.65
C MET A 30 -11.21 -11.46 7.16
N LEU A 31 -11.31 -12.64 7.79
CA LEU A 31 -11.35 -12.75 9.25
C LEU A 31 -10.03 -12.29 9.89
N ALA A 32 -8.89 -12.65 9.30
CA ALA A 32 -7.58 -12.21 9.77
C ALA A 32 -7.40 -10.68 9.62
N PHE A 33 -7.86 -10.12 8.50
CA PHE A 33 -7.81 -8.67 8.28
C PHE A 33 -8.72 -7.91 9.24
N ASP A 34 -9.95 -8.38 9.46
CA ASP A 34 -10.87 -7.82 10.45
C ASP A 34 -10.27 -7.88 11.87
N GLN A 35 -9.72 -9.03 12.27
CA GLN A 35 -9.06 -9.18 13.56
C GLN A 35 -7.92 -8.17 13.74
N TRP A 36 -7.06 -8.02 12.72
CA TRP A 36 -5.97 -7.05 12.74
C TRP A 36 -6.48 -5.60 12.85
N LEU A 37 -7.52 -5.24 12.10
CA LEU A 37 -8.17 -3.92 12.19
C LEU A 37 -8.74 -3.65 13.59
N GLN A 38 -9.46 -4.62 14.19
CA GLN A 38 -10.03 -4.46 15.53
C GLN A 38 -8.95 -4.23 16.59
N GLN A 39 -7.88 -5.03 16.57
CA GLN A 39 -6.75 -4.87 17.48
C GLN A 39 -6.02 -3.54 17.25
N GLY A 40 -5.84 -3.16 15.99
CA GLY A 40 -5.22 -1.90 15.59
C GLY A 40 -6.00 -0.68 16.04
N ILE A 41 -7.32 -0.68 15.86
CA ILE A 41 -8.23 0.37 16.32
C ILE A 41 -8.16 0.50 17.84
N PHE A 42 -8.17 -0.62 18.56
CA PHE A 42 -8.03 -0.61 20.02
C PHE A 42 -6.68 0.01 20.44
N HIS A 43 -5.58 -0.42 19.82
CA HIS A 43 -4.26 0.14 20.09
C HIS A 43 -4.20 1.65 19.79
N ALA A 44 -4.68 2.08 18.63
CA ALA A 44 -4.66 3.48 18.22
C ALA A 44 -5.54 4.37 19.12
N LYS A 45 -6.70 3.87 19.59
CA LYS A 45 -7.51 4.55 20.62
C LYS A 45 -6.73 4.78 21.91
N MET A 46 -5.98 3.79 22.38
CA MET A 46 -5.18 3.90 23.60
C MET A 46 -4.03 4.91 23.46
N GLN A 47 -3.40 4.97 22.28
CA GLN A 47 -2.29 5.89 22.01
C GLN A 47 -2.78 7.33 21.80
N LEU A 48 -3.81 7.53 20.98
CA LEU A 48 -4.29 8.86 20.60
C LEU A 48 -5.25 9.48 21.62
N LYS A 49 -5.87 8.68 22.49
CA LYS A 49 -6.78 9.15 23.55
C LYS A 49 -7.84 10.12 23.01
N GLN A 50 -7.81 11.38 23.45
CA GLN A 50 -8.76 12.42 23.06
C GLN A 50 -8.66 12.79 21.57
N GLU A 51 -7.52 12.55 20.93
CA GLU A 51 -7.30 12.86 19.51
C GLU A 51 -7.80 11.74 18.58
N TRP A 52 -8.20 10.59 19.14
CA TRP A 52 -8.62 9.42 18.35
C TRP A 52 -9.72 9.74 17.34
N ASP A 53 -10.78 10.43 17.77
CA ASP A 53 -11.96 10.62 16.93
C ASP A 53 -11.65 11.48 15.71
N VAL A 54 -10.91 12.59 15.92
CA VAL A 54 -10.46 13.50 14.86
C VAL A 54 -9.45 12.81 13.96
N ALA A 55 -8.49 12.07 14.53
CA ALA A 55 -7.48 11.36 13.75
C ALA A 55 -8.11 10.27 12.87
N PHE A 56 -9.04 9.49 13.41
CA PHE A 56 -9.73 8.44 12.65
C PHE A 56 -10.60 9.03 11.53
N ASP A 57 -11.38 10.08 11.78
CA ASP A 57 -12.22 10.71 10.74
C ASP A 57 -11.38 11.44 9.67
N GLY A 58 -10.23 11.97 10.07
CA GLY A 58 -9.27 12.65 9.21
C GLY A 58 -8.36 11.71 8.42
N ALA A 59 -8.30 10.43 8.78
CA ALA A 59 -7.36 9.48 8.21
C ALA A 59 -7.58 9.29 6.70
N PRO A 60 -6.49 9.13 5.93
CA PRO A 60 -6.58 8.86 4.50
C PRO A 60 -7.19 7.46 4.27
N GLY A 61 -7.91 7.31 3.15
CA GLY A 61 -8.27 5.98 2.68
C GLY A 61 -7.01 5.19 2.35
N GLN A 62 -7.04 3.87 2.54
CA GLN A 62 -5.91 2.99 2.28
C GLN A 62 -6.29 1.99 1.21
N HIS A 63 -5.43 1.80 0.22
CA HIS A 63 -5.40 0.57 -0.55
C HIS A 63 -4.56 -0.45 0.21
N PHE A 64 -4.84 -1.74 0.02
CA PHE A 64 -4.09 -2.79 0.70
C PHE A 64 -3.91 -4.04 -0.15
N LEU A 65 -2.84 -4.76 0.16
CA LEU A 65 -2.60 -6.17 -0.19
C LEU A 65 -2.25 -6.88 1.12
N PHE A 66 -3.06 -7.85 1.54
CA PHE A 66 -2.95 -8.49 2.84
C PHE A 66 -3.15 -10.01 2.75
N TYR A 67 -2.35 -10.78 3.47
CA TYR A 67 -2.58 -12.21 3.66
C TYR A 67 -2.49 -12.56 5.16
N ALA A 68 -3.13 -13.67 5.55
CA ALA A 68 -3.24 -14.05 6.96
C ALA A 68 -1.94 -14.64 7.52
N ASP A 69 -1.40 -15.65 6.84
CA ASP A 69 -0.25 -16.45 7.31
C ASP A 69 0.72 -16.76 6.17
N ASN A 70 0.20 -17.07 4.98
CA ASN A 70 0.99 -17.34 3.78
C ASN A 70 0.43 -16.57 2.58
N PRO A 71 1.25 -16.27 1.57
CA PRO A 71 0.86 -15.44 0.43
C PRO A 71 0.14 -16.20 -0.70
N GLU A 72 -0.20 -17.49 -0.55
CA GLU A 72 -0.90 -18.25 -1.60
C GLU A 72 -2.32 -17.73 -1.85
N ARG A 73 -2.91 -17.15 -0.82
CA ARG A 73 -4.18 -16.42 -0.89
C ARG A 73 -4.03 -15.07 -0.20
N PHE A 74 -4.45 -14.02 -0.88
CA PHE A 74 -4.39 -12.67 -0.35
C PHE A 74 -5.62 -11.88 -0.72
N LEU A 75 -5.95 -10.91 0.12
CA LEU A 75 -6.89 -9.86 -0.17
C LEU A 75 -6.17 -8.70 -0.81
N LEU A 76 -6.81 -8.09 -1.80
CA LEU A 76 -6.50 -6.73 -2.20
C LEU A 76 -7.76 -5.89 -2.12
N GLY A 77 -7.65 -4.64 -1.70
CA GLY A 77 -8.84 -3.86 -1.41
C GLY A 77 -8.58 -2.42 -1.07
N VAL A 78 -9.66 -1.75 -0.67
CA VAL A 78 -9.66 -0.39 -0.17
C VAL A 78 -10.42 -0.37 1.15
N PHE A 79 -9.91 0.35 2.15
CA PHE A 79 -10.68 0.71 3.32
C PHE A 79 -10.66 2.22 3.58
N GLN A 80 -11.75 2.75 4.13
CA GLN A 80 -11.85 4.14 4.54
C GLN A 80 -12.50 4.26 5.92
N PRO A 81 -12.15 5.29 6.71
CA PRO A 81 -12.84 5.59 7.96
C PRO A 81 -14.35 5.69 7.79
N SER A 82 -15.08 5.08 8.72
CA SER A 82 -16.54 5.05 8.75
C SER A 82 -17.05 4.78 10.16
N HIS A 83 -18.36 4.79 10.33
CA HIS A 83 -19.04 4.47 11.58
C HIS A 83 -20.42 3.89 11.29
N ASP A 84 -21.04 3.28 12.29
CA ASP A 84 -22.43 2.83 12.19
C ASP A 84 -23.42 3.92 12.61
N LYS A 85 -24.71 3.62 12.58
CA LYS A 85 -25.79 4.51 13.03
C LYS A 85 -25.64 4.98 14.48
N THR A 86 -24.94 4.21 15.32
CA THR A 86 -24.66 4.52 16.72
C THR A 86 -23.29 5.20 16.91
N VAL A 87 -22.68 5.69 15.82
CA VAL A 87 -21.37 6.36 15.76
C VAL A 87 -20.19 5.54 16.27
N ARG A 88 -20.33 4.20 16.36
CA ARG A 88 -19.19 3.33 16.66
C ARG A 88 -18.27 3.28 15.45
N LYS A 89 -17.04 3.77 15.61
CA LYS A 89 -16.02 3.88 14.55
C LYS A 89 -15.44 2.52 14.19
N TYR A 90 -15.50 2.18 12.90
CA TYR A 90 -14.83 1.04 12.27
C TYR A 90 -14.85 1.31 10.74
N PRO A 91 -13.75 1.04 10.00
CA PRO A 91 -13.70 1.37 8.58
C PRO A 91 -14.70 0.55 7.76
N PHE A 92 -15.16 1.09 6.64
CA PHE A 92 -15.82 0.29 5.61
C PHE A 92 -14.79 -0.08 4.54
N TRP A 93 -14.81 -1.33 4.09
CA TRP A 93 -13.85 -1.83 3.13
C TRP A 93 -14.45 -2.78 2.10
N VAL A 94 -13.87 -2.72 0.91
CA VAL A 94 -14.24 -3.49 -0.28
C VAL A 94 -12.97 -4.18 -0.78
N SER A 95 -13.06 -5.47 -1.08
CA SER A 95 -11.89 -6.30 -1.42
C SER A 95 -12.19 -7.36 -2.47
N LEU A 96 -11.14 -7.81 -3.14
CA LEU A 96 -11.10 -9.05 -3.91
C LEU A 96 -10.28 -10.09 -3.17
N GLN A 97 -10.70 -11.35 -3.26
CA GLN A 97 -9.91 -12.51 -2.86
C GLN A 97 -9.11 -13.00 -4.06
N ILE A 98 -7.78 -13.09 -3.91
CA ILE A 98 -6.86 -13.48 -4.97
C ILE A 98 -6.17 -14.78 -4.58
N GLU A 99 -6.28 -15.79 -5.46
CA GLU A 99 -5.43 -16.97 -5.40
C GLU A 99 -4.19 -16.74 -6.26
N ARG A 100 -3.01 -16.84 -5.65
CA ARG A 100 -1.71 -16.56 -6.28
C ARG A 100 -1.49 -17.38 -7.55
N ALA A 101 -1.80 -18.67 -7.50
CA ALA A 101 -1.69 -19.57 -8.65
C ALA A 101 -2.62 -19.16 -9.82
N GLY A 102 -3.80 -18.61 -9.51
CA GLY A 102 -4.76 -18.15 -10.53
C GLY A 102 -4.36 -16.82 -11.19
N LEU A 103 -3.64 -15.96 -10.47
CA LEU A 103 -3.08 -14.72 -11.02
C LEU A 103 -1.81 -14.98 -11.84
N GLY A 104 -0.96 -15.89 -11.39
CA GLY A 104 0.36 -16.16 -11.96
C GLY A 104 1.47 -15.41 -11.22
N GLU A 105 2.49 -16.16 -10.83
CA GLU A 105 3.62 -15.71 -9.99
C GLU A 105 4.26 -14.39 -10.45
N ALA A 106 4.55 -14.28 -11.76
CA ALA A 106 5.21 -13.12 -12.33
C ALA A 106 4.39 -11.82 -12.26
N LEU A 107 3.07 -11.92 -12.04
CA LEU A 107 2.15 -10.79 -12.02
C LEU A 107 1.85 -10.28 -10.61
N VAL A 108 2.23 -11.03 -9.56
CA VAL A 108 2.00 -10.61 -8.16
C VAL A 108 2.61 -9.24 -7.86
N PRO A 109 3.86 -8.92 -8.28
CA PRO A 109 4.43 -7.59 -8.05
C PRO A 109 3.74 -6.45 -8.82
N LEU A 110 2.94 -6.79 -9.83
CA LEU A 110 2.21 -5.82 -10.65
C LEU A 110 0.77 -5.60 -10.17
N THR A 111 0.35 -6.27 -9.09
CA THR A 111 -1.01 -6.15 -8.55
C THR A 111 -1.49 -4.71 -8.28
N PRO A 112 -0.67 -3.77 -7.74
CA PRO A 112 -1.10 -2.38 -7.59
C PRO A 112 -1.55 -1.72 -8.90
N VAL A 113 -0.88 -2.05 -10.01
CA VAL A 113 -1.20 -1.53 -11.35
C VAL A 113 -2.32 -2.32 -12.01
N ILE A 114 -2.24 -3.65 -12.00
CA ILE A 114 -3.22 -4.53 -12.66
C ILE A 114 -4.64 -4.27 -12.12
N PHE A 115 -4.76 -3.99 -10.83
CA PHE A 115 -6.03 -3.73 -10.15
C PHE A 115 -6.31 -2.23 -9.93
N SER A 116 -5.61 -1.32 -10.62
CA SER A 116 -5.77 0.14 -10.49
C SER A 116 -7.23 0.60 -10.66
N SER A 117 -7.90 0.09 -11.70
CA SER A 117 -9.32 0.37 -12.00
C SER A 117 -10.25 -0.17 -10.90
N PHE A 118 -9.94 -1.32 -10.32
CA PHE A 118 -10.68 -1.86 -9.18
C PHE A 118 -10.54 -0.95 -7.96
N PHE A 119 -9.32 -0.51 -7.60
CA PHE A 119 -9.13 0.39 -6.46
C PHE A 119 -9.90 1.70 -6.62
N MET A 120 -9.95 2.25 -7.84
CA MET A 120 -10.73 3.45 -8.16
C MET A 120 -12.23 3.22 -7.94
N GLN A 121 -12.79 2.14 -8.50
CA GLN A 121 -14.22 1.80 -8.35
C GLN A 121 -14.59 1.47 -6.90
N ALA A 122 -13.76 0.72 -6.19
CA ALA A 122 -13.96 0.40 -4.79
C ALA A 122 -13.97 1.67 -3.91
N ARG A 123 -13.10 2.64 -4.19
CA ARG A 123 -13.13 3.95 -3.49
C ARG A 123 -14.42 4.71 -3.73
N ALA A 124 -14.88 4.79 -4.98
CA ALA A 124 -16.15 5.44 -5.31
C ALA A 124 -17.33 4.75 -4.61
N LEU A 125 -17.37 3.42 -4.66
CA LEU A 125 -18.39 2.63 -3.99
C LEU A 125 -18.41 2.85 -2.47
N ILE A 126 -17.24 2.91 -1.81
CA ILE A 126 -17.19 3.20 -0.37
C ILE A 126 -17.77 4.59 -0.06
N GLN A 127 -17.51 5.59 -0.92
CA GLN A 127 -18.08 6.93 -0.76
C GLN A 127 -19.60 6.91 -0.94
N ASP A 128 -20.11 6.28 -1.99
CA ASP A 128 -21.55 6.18 -2.25
C ASP A 128 -22.27 5.39 -1.14
N ALA A 129 -21.67 4.29 -0.69
CA ALA A 129 -22.19 3.50 0.42
C ALA A 129 -22.29 4.34 1.70
N ARG A 130 -21.30 5.18 2.00
CA ARG A 130 -21.36 6.10 3.16
C ARG A 130 -22.43 7.18 2.99
N ASN A 131 -22.79 7.52 1.76
CA ASN A 131 -23.82 8.50 1.41
C ASN A 131 -25.24 7.91 1.37
N GLY A 132 -25.43 6.66 1.80
CA GLY A 132 -26.76 6.11 2.10
C GLY A 132 -27.31 5.09 1.12
N LEU A 133 -26.48 4.45 0.29
CA LEU A 133 -26.94 3.29 -0.50
C LEU A 133 -27.59 2.21 0.38
N SER A 134 -28.65 1.59 -0.13
CA SER A 134 -29.29 0.44 0.50
C SER A 134 -28.42 -0.81 0.39
N MET A 135 -28.71 -1.81 1.22
CA MET A 135 -27.96 -3.08 1.22
C MET A 135 -27.98 -3.79 -0.15
N PRO A 136 -29.13 -3.92 -0.85
CA PRO A 136 -29.15 -4.51 -2.19
C PRO A 136 -28.32 -3.73 -3.23
N GLU A 137 -28.33 -2.40 -3.18
CA GLU A 137 -27.52 -1.56 -4.10
C GLU A 137 -26.03 -1.74 -3.85
N ILE A 138 -25.59 -1.77 -2.59
CA ILE A 138 -24.19 -2.02 -2.24
C ILE A 138 -23.76 -3.39 -2.77
N ILE A 139 -24.56 -4.44 -2.53
CA ILE A 139 -24.26 -5.80 -3.02
C ILE A 139 -24.13 -5.81 -4.54
N ALA A 140 -25.11 -5.24 -5.26
CA ALA A 140 -25.09 -5.18 -6.72
C ALA A 140 -23.86 -4.44 -7.25
N HIS A 141 -23.45 -3.33 -6.61
CA HIS A 141 -22.24 -2.62 -6.99
C HIS A 141 -20.96 -3.41 -6.69
N VAL A 142 -20.88 -4.13 -5.57
CA VAL A 142 -19.72 -4.99 -5.25
C VAL A 142 -19.58 -6.09 -6.30
N GLU A 143 -20.68 -6.74 -6.68
CA GLU A 143 -20.68 -7.81 -7.70
C GLU A 143 -20.39 -7.29 -9.11
N ALA A 144 -20.66 -6.01 -9.38
CA ALA A 144 -20.38 -5.36 -10.65
C ALA A 144 -18.97 -4.76 -10.78
N LEU A 145 -18.15 -4.79 -9.70
CA LEU A 145 -16.79 -4.25 -9.73
C LEU A 145 -15.97 -4.91 -10.84
N LYS A 146 -15.41 -4.09 -11.73
CA LYS A 146 -14.60 -4.64 -12.84
C LYS A 146 -13.30 -5.20 -12.27
N VAL A 147 -13.04 -6.46 -12.63
CA VAL A 147 -11.79 -7.13 -12.36
C VAL A 147 -11.03 -7.25 -13.68
N PRO A 148 -9.71 -7.00 -13.73
CA PRO A 148 -8.94 -7.06 -14.97
C PRO A 148 -9.09 -8.43 -15.64
N VAL A 149 -9.63 -8.41 -16.87
CA VAL A 149 -9.68 -9.56 -17.78
C VAL A 149 -8.39 -9.57 -18.63
N THR A 150 -7.99 -10.73 -19.15
CA THR A 150 -6.73 -10.96 -19.91
C THR A 150 -6.38 -9.88 -20.94
N GLY A 151 -7.37 -9.28 -21.61
CA GLY A 151 -7.14 -8.18 -22.57
C GLY A 151 -6.75 -6.83 -21.94
N ASN A 152 -7.26 -6.52 -20.74
CA ASN A 152 -6.89 -5.30 -20.02
C ASN A 152 -5.52 -5.45 -19.34
N LEU A 153 -5.19 -6.65 -18.88
CA LEU A 153 -3.93 -6.96 -18.20
C LEU A 153 -2.69 -6.49 -18.98
N GLN A 154 -2.63 -6.79 -20.29
CA GLN A 154 -1.48 -6.40 -21.12
C GLN A 154 -1.37 -4.87 -21.29
N ASN A 155 -2.50 -4.16 -21.29
CA ASN A 155 -2.51 -2.71 -21.37
C ASN A 155 -1.99 -2.09 -20.07
N GLU A 156 -2.39 -2.61 -18.91
CA GLU A 156 -1.91 -2.17 -17.60
C GLU A 156 -0.39 -2.38 -17.46
N ILE A 157 0.11 -3.56 -17.88
CA ILE A 157 1.55 -3.87 -17.88
C ILE A 157 2.32 -2.92 -18.82
N ARG A 158 1.81 -2.70 -20.04
CA ARG A 158 2.41 -1.77 -20.99
C ARG A 158 2.42 -0.34 -20.44
N GLY A 159 1.32 0.10 -19.84
CA GLY A 159 1.20 1.40 -19.19
C GLY A 159 2.25 1.59 -18.10
N HIS A 160 2.48 0.58 -17.26
CA HIS A 160 3.53 0.64 -16.25
C HIS A 160 4.92 0.73 -16.85
N ARG A 161 5.21 -0.06 -17.89
CA ARG A 161 6.50 0.02 -18.59
C ARG A 161 6.72 1.41 -19.19
N SER A 162 5.71 1.95 -19.88
CA SER A 162 5.75 3.32 -20.41
C SER A 162 5.95 4.36 -19.31
N TYR A 163 5.33 4.19 -18.14
CA TYR A 163 5.57 5.05 -16.98
C TYR A 163 7.04 5.00 -16.53
N LEU A 164 7.62 3.80 -16.39
CA LEU A 164 9.01 3.63 -15.95
C LEU A 164 10.02 4.18 -16.96
N ASP A 165 9.74 4.04 -18.26
CA ASP A 165 10.59 4.52 -19.34
C ASP A 165 10.51 6.06 -19.48
N ALA A 166 9.33 6.65 -19.26
CA ALA A 166 9.11 8.10 -19.41
C ALA A 166 9.42 8.92 -18.16
N THR A 167 9.35 8.32 -16.96
CA THR A 167 9.61 9.01 -15.70
C THR A 167 11.10 8.97 -15.38
N THR A 168 11.70 10.13 -15.15
CA THR A 168 13.11 10.22 -14.75
C THR A 168 13.26 10.23 -13.22
N LEU A 169 14.43 9.86 -12.71
CA LEU A 169 14.76 10.01 -11.29
C LEU A 169 14.61 11.46 -10.84
N GLY A 170 14.92 12.43 -11.71
CA GLY A 170 14.72 13.86 -11.47
C GLY A 170 13.27 14.22 -11.18
N SER A 171 12.35 13.84 -12.08
CA SER A 171 10.92 14.14 -11.91
C SER A 171 10.31 13.36 -10.73
N PHE A 172 10.70 12.09 -10.55
CA PHE A 172 10.26 11.28 -9.42
C PHE A 172 10.70 11.87 -8.06
N CYS A 173 12.00 12.19 -7.90
CA CYS A 173 12.49 12.79 -6.65
C CYS A 173 11.86 14.16 -6.40
N THR A 174 11.61 14.95 -7.44
CA THR A 174 10.92 16.24 -7.30
C THR A 174 9.47 16.05 -6.85
N SER A 175 8.75 15.06 -7.40
CA SER A 175 7.38 14.72 -6.98
C SER A 175 7.30 14.32 -5.51
N VAL A 176 8.29 13.57 -5.03
CA VAL A 176 8.31 12.95 -3.70
C VAL A 176 8.90 13.88 -2.63
N PHE A 177 9.99 14.57 -2.94
CA PHE A 177 10.76 15.39 -1.99
C PHE A 177 10.62 16.91 -2.22
N GLY A 178 10.08 17.33 -3.37
CA GLY A 178 9.96 18.74 -3.76
C GLY A 178 11.15 19.28 -4.56
N SER A 179 12.29 18.58 -4.56
CA SER A 179 13.47 18.91 -5.37
C SER A 179 14.30 17.66 -5.66
N PHE A 180 14.91 17.60 -6.85
CA PHE A 180 15.90 16.57 -7.13
C PHE A 180 17.14 16.69 -6.22
N GLU A 181 17.52 17.90 -5.81
CA GLU A 181 18.71 18.13 -4.97
C GLU A 181 18.50 17.78 -3.48
N ASP A 182 17.30 17.32 -3.12
CA ASP A 182 17.01 16.94 -1.74
C ASP A 182 17.83 15.73 -1.30
N GLN A 183 18.63 15.89 -0.23
CA GLN A 183 19.53 14.86 0.27
C GLN A 183 18.79 13.63 0.84
N ARG A 184 17.50 13.75 1.16
CA ARG A 184 16.68 12.63 1.67
C ARG A 184 16.62 11.46 0.71
N LYS A 185 16.80 11.68 -0.60
CA LYS A 185 16.92 10.57 -1.58
C LYS A 185 18.11 9.65 -1.25
N TYR A 186 19.25 10.21 -0.82
CA TYR A 186 20.42 9.41 -0.46
C TYR A 186 20.22 8.68 0.87
N LEU A 187 19.65 9.36 1.87
CA LEU A 187 19.32 8.76 3.16
C LEU A 187 18.36 7.57 2.99
N LEU A 188 17.30 7.75 2.19
CA LEU A 188 16.33 6.70 1.87
C LEU A 188 17.01 5.47 1.30
N PHE A 189 17.81 5.63 0.23
CA PHE A 189 18.45 4.48 -0.40
C PHE A 189 19.53 3.85 0.49
N LYS A 190 20.25 4.64 1.29
CA LYS A 190 21.23 4.13 2.26
C LYS A 190 20.53 3.25 3.29
N ASN A 191 19.47 3.75 3.92
CA ASN A 191 18.69 3.00 4.90
C ASN A 191 18.10 1.74 4.28
N LEU A 192 17.57 1.85 3.06
CA LEU A 192 17.00 0.72 2.33
C LEU A 192 18.06 -0.36 2.02
N THR A 193 19.26 0.02 1.57
CA THR A 193 20.32 -0.95 1.30
C THR A 193 20.85 -1.60 2.58
N ASP A 194 21.00 -0.83 3.65
CA ASP A 194 21.46 -1.34 4.94
C ASP A 194 20.48 -2.33 5.56
N ILE A 195 19.17 -2.16 5.30
CA ILE A 195 18.15 -3.08 5.76
C ILE A 195 18.05 -4.29 4.83
N LEU A 196 17.90 -4.10 3.53
CA LEU A 196 17.53 -5.18 2.60
C LEU A 196 18.70 -6.05 2.14
N VAL A 197 19.88 -5.48 1.92
CA VAL A 197 21.03 -6.24 1.39
C VAL A 197 21.47 -7.34 2.36
N PRO A 198 21.58 -7.11 3.69
CA PRO A 198 21.91 -8.17 4.65
C PRO A 198 20.87 -9.29 4.71
N LEU A 199 19.63 -9.02 4.32
CA LEU A 199 18.52 -9.98 4.34
C LEU A 199 18.44 -10.85 3.09
N ARG A 200 19.34 -10.67 2.11
CA ARG A 200 19.41 -11.53 0.93
C ARG A 200 19.50 -13.00 1.34
N ARG A 201 18.58 -13.81 0.81
CA ARG A 201 18.47 -15.26 1.07
C ARG A 201 18.17 -15.64 2.53
N GLN A 202 17.71 -14.70 3.35
CA GLN A 202 17.27 -14.99 4.73
C GLN A 202 15.76 -15.29 4.80
N ASP A 203 15.35 -15.88 5.91
CA ASP A 203 13.95 -16.05 6.28
C ASP A 203 13.43 -14.79 6.99
N PHE A 204 12.34 -14.22 6.48
CA PHE A 204 11.71 -13.00 7.02
C PHE A 204 10.72 -13.28 8.15
N SER A 205 10.53 -14.54 8.55
CA SER A 205 9.54 -14.97 9.54
C SER A 205 9.68 -14.28 10.91
N ARG A 206 10.86 -13.74 11.24
CA ARG A 206 11.12 -12.98 12.49
C ARG A 206 11.18 -11.47 12.31
N MET A 207 11.09 -10.97 11.08
CA MET A 207 11.22 -9.55 10.79
C MET A 207 9.90 -8.83 11.09
N ASN A 208 9.88 -8.07 12.17
CA ASN A 208 8.71 -7.28 12.59
C ASN A 208 8.81 -5.81 12.16
N LEU A 209 9.91 -5.42 11.51
CA LEU A 209 10.12 -4.08 10.97
C LEU A 209 9.32 -3.90 9.67
N GLY A 210 8.46 -2.88 9.63
CA GLY A 210 7.89 -2.36 8.40
C GLY A 210 8.77 -1.27 7.79
N LEU A 211 8.61 -1.02 6.50
CA LEU A 211 9.27 0.09 5.80
C LEU A 211 8.20 1.08 5.33
N ARG A 212 8.45 2.37 5.50
CA ARG A 212 7.62 3.43 4.91
C ARG A 212 8.39 4.10 3.78
N PHE A 213 7.74 4.20 2.63
CA PHE A 213 8.23 4.91 1.46
C PHE A 213 7.35 6.13 1.19
N PRO A 214 7.92 7.29 0.87
CA PRO A 214 7.16 8.43 0.41
C PRO A 214 6.64 8.17 -1.02
N LEU A 215 5.42 8.65 -1.29
CA LEU A 215 4.78 8.60 -2.61
C LEU A 215 4.52 10.02 -3.12
N GLY A 216 4.46 10.17 -4.43
CA GLY A 216 4.13 11.40 -5.10
C GLY A 216 2.67 11.83 -4.85
N ALA A 217 2.41 13.11 -5.10
CA ALA A 217 1.08 13.68 -4.93
C ALA A 217 0.08 13.20 -6.00
N ASP A 218 0.55 12.82 -7.20
CA ASP A 218 -0.30 12.43 -8.32
C ASP A 218 -1.06 11.10 -8.05
N PRO A 219 -2.40 11.11 -7.97
CA PRO A 219 -3.18 9.90 -7.80
C PRO A 219 -3.06 8.91 -8.96
N HIS A 220 -2.74 9.36 -10.18
CA HIS A 220 -2.63 8.49 -11.36
C HIS A 220 -1.30 7.73 -11.38
N ALA A 221 -0.20 8.35 -10.96
CA ALA A 221 1.10 7.70 -10.82
C ALA A 221 1.15 6.69 -9.66
N ARG A 222 0.29 6.82 -8.65
CA ARG A 222 0.41 6.13 -7.36
C ARG A 222 0.56 4.61 -7.44
N SER A 223 -0.24 3.94 -8.28
CA SER A 223 -0.11 2.49 -8.45
C SER A 223 1.22 2.10 -9.10
N HIS A 224 1.73 2.92 -10.03
CA HIS A 224 3.03 2.70 -10.66
C HIS A 224 4.19 2.96 -9.69
N GLU A 225 4.11 3.99 -8.85
CA GLU A 225 5.10 4.27 -7.80
C GLU A 225 5.14 3.15 -6.75
N THR A 226 3.98 2.62 -6.35
CA THR A 226 3.92 1.45 -5.47
C THR A 226 4.61 0.24 -6.09
N CYS A 227 4.36 -0.05 -7.38
CA CYS A 227 5.07 -1.11 -8.10
C CYS A 227 6.57 -0.83 -8.23
N PHE A 228 6.97 0.42 -8.48
CA PHE A 228 8.38 0.81 -8.53
C PHE A 228 9.08 0.50 -7.21
N TRP A 229 8.55 0.94 -6.07
CA TRP A 229 9.13 0.65 -4.75
C TRP A 229 9.15 -0.84 -4.44
N LEU A 230 8.11 -1.58 -4.82
CA LEU A 230 8.08 -3.03 -4.71
C LEU A 230 9.21 -3.67 -5.51
N TYR A 231 9.41 -3.27 -6.77
CA TYR A 231 10.52 -3.77 -7.58
C TYR A 231 11.87 -3.44 -6.96
N VAL A 232 12.10 -2.21 -6.48
CA VAL A 232 13.35 -1.85 -5.79
C VAL A 232 13.61 -2.82 -4.62
N CYS A 233 12.59 -3.09 -3.80
CA CYS A 233 12.73 -4.02 -2.68
C CYS A 233 13.06 -5.45 -3.13
N LEU A 234 12.35 -5.97 -4.13
CA LEU A 234 12.57 -7.33 -4.64
C LEU A 234 13.96 -7.51 -5.26
N HIS A 235 14.47 -6.49 -5.97
CA HIS A 235 15.84 -6.49 -6.52
C HIS A 235 16.89 -6.49 -5.40
N LEU A 236 16.74 -5.60 -4.41
CA LEU A 236 17.68 -5.52 -3.29
C LEU A 236 17.69 -6.79 -2.43
N LEU A 237 16.55 -7.46 -2.26
CA LEU A 237 16.44 -8.74 -1.57
C LEU A 237 16.95 -9.93 -2.39
N GLY A 238 17.05 -9.80 -3.72
CA GLY A 238 17.36 -10.91 -4.62
C GLY A 238 16.33 -12.04 -4.57
N ASN A 239 15.07 -11.72 -4.25
CA ASN A 239 13.98 -12.69 -4.13
C ASN A 239 12.72 -12.18 -4.86
N PRO A 240 12.57 -12.48 -6.16
CA PRO A 240 11.44 -12.01 -6.96
C PRO A 240 10.10 -12.66 -6.60
N ALA A 241 10.12 -13.77 -5.85
CA ALA A 241 8.92 -14.49 -5.44
C ALA A 241 8.37 -14.04 -4.07
N MET A 242 9.08 -13.16 -3.35
CA MET A 242 8.59 -12.65 -2.08
C MET A 242 7.34 -11.79 -2.30
N THR A 243 6.32 -12.00 -1.46
CA THR A 243 5.08 -11.23 -1.49
C THR A 243 4.94 -10.47 -0.17
N PRO A 244 5.03 -9.14 -0.20
CA PRO A 244 4.84 -8.33 0.99
C PRO A 244 3.36 -8.10 1.26
N ILE A 245 3.06 -7.67 2.47
CA ILE A 245 1.81 -6.99 2.79
C ILE A 245 2.04 -5.50 2.57
N LEU A 246 1.14 -4.88 1.82
CA LEU A 246 1.25 -3.48 1.43
C LEU A 246 0.03 -2.71 1.91
N PHE A 247 0.27 -1.48 2.36
CA PHE A 247 -0.76 -0.46 2.51
C PHE A 247 -0.27 0.80 1.84
N TRP A 248 -1.07 1.43 0.98
CA TRP A 248 -0.70 2.72 0.42
C TRP A 248 -1.86 3.68 0.42
N SER A 249 -1.56 4.89 0.86
CA SER A 249 -2.59 5.88 1.16
C SER A 249 -3.13 6.51 -0.12
N ALA A 250 -4.43 6.75 -0.15
CA ALA A 250 -5.11 7.62 -1.08
C ALA A 250 -5.60 8.88 -0.34
N PRO A 251 -4.67 9.81 0.00
CA PRO A 251 -4.97 10.92 0.88
C PRO A 251 -5.87 11.98 0.24
N LYS A 252 -6.39 12.88 1.09
CA LYS A 252 -7.06 14.10 0.64
C LYS A 252 -6.01 15.09 0.09
N ALA A 253 -6.47 16.08 -0.68
CA ALA A 253 -5.57 17.12 -1.19
C ALA A 253 -4.79 17.80 -0.04
N GLY A 254 -3.48 17.96 -0.22
CA GLY A 254 -2.58 18.59 0.76
C GLY A 254 -2.00 17.65 1.83
N GLN A 255 -2.45 16.39 1.92
CA GLN A 255 -1.85 15.37 2.79
C GLN A 255 -0.77 14.59 2.03
N LYS A 256 0.31 14.21 2.74
CA LYS A 256 1.37 13.35 2.18
C LYS A 256 0.85 11.94 1.92
N ALA A 257 1.39 11.30 0.90
CA ALA A 257 1.09 9.92 0.57
C ALA A 257 2.28 9.02 0.93
N TYR A 258 1.99 7.84 1.47
CA TYR A 258 2.99 6.85 1.86
C TYR A 258 2.60 5.45 1.41
N LEU A 259 3.61 4.63 1.13
CA LEU A 259 3.54 3.19 1.01
C LEU A 259 4.15 2.57 2.26
N TYR A 260 3.42 1.65 2.88
CA TYR A 260 3.89 0.80 3.96
C TYR A 260 4.10 -0.60 3.45
N PHE A 261 5.28 -1.14 3.69
CA PHE A 261 5.72 -2.45 3.24
C PHE A 261 6.05 -3.32 4.44
N TYR A 262 5.46 -4.51 4.49
CA TYR A 262 5.70 -5.48 5.55
C TYR A 262 6.04 -6.85 4.96
N PHE A 263 7.05 -7.50 5.52
CA PHE A 263 7.52 -8.82 5.07
C PHE A 263 6.62 -9.96 5.53
N ARG A 264 5.70 -9.68 6.46
CA ARG A 264 4.80 -10.61 7.13
C ARG A 264 3.56 -9.86 7.65
N PRO A 265 2.51 -10.56 8.12
CA PRO A 265 1.38 -9.96 8.82
C PRO A 265 1.84 -8.96 9.89
N PRO A 266 1.52 -7.65 9.74
CA PRO A 266 1.97 -6.64 10.67
C PRO A 266 1.26 -6.76 12.02
N SER A 267 1.87 -6.23 13.07
CA SER A 267 1.24 -6.18 14.39
C SER A 267 0.11 -5.14 14.44
N ALA A 268 -0.74 -5.19 15.46
CA ALA A 268 -1.77 -4.18 15.69
C ALA A 268 -1.21 -2.75 15.81
N LYS A 269 0.04 -2.60 16.26
CA LYS A 269 0.70 -1.28 16.40
C LYS A 269 0.86 -0.57 15.06
N ASN A 270 0.96 -1.33 13.97
CA ASN A 270 1.17 -0.81 12.62
C ASN A 270 -0.11 -0.23 11.99
N PHE A 271 -1.26 -0.31 12.67
CA PHE A 271 -2.47 0.40 12.25
C PHE A 271 -2.39 1.91 12.51
N LEU A 272 -1.73 2.33 13.59
CA LEU A 272 -1.68 3.74 14.00
C LEU A 272 -1.08 4.67 12.90
N PRO A 273 0.03 4.31 12.22
CA PRO A 273 0.57 5.13 11.13
C PRO A 273 -0.33 5.22 9.90
N LEU A 274 -1.27 4.29 9.71
CA LEU A 274 -2.27 4.38 8.64
C LEU A 274 -3.36 5.42 8.96
N VAL A 275 -3.55 5.71 10.24
CA VAL A 275 -4.50 6.70 10.75
C VAL A 275 -3.84 8.08 10.85
N ARG A 276 -2.63 8.13 11.41
CA ARG A 276 -1.87 9.35 11.65
C ARG A 276 -0.40 9.14 11.29
N PRO A 277 -0.04 9.34 10.01
CA PRO A 277 1.32 9.09 9.50
C PRO A 277 2.42 9.89 10.19
N GLU A 278 2.07 11.00 10.86
CA GLU A 278 3.01 11.88 11.54
C GLU A 278 3.43 11.38 12.93
N VAL A 279 2.77 10.33 13.46
CA VAL A 279 3.15 9.74 14.75
C VAL A 279 4.25 8.71 14.54
N GLN A 280 5.38 8.94 15.19
CA GLN A 280 6.52 8.03 15.20
C GLN A 280 6.11 6.63 15.66
N ASN A 281 6.64 5.61 15.00
CA ASN A 281 6.35 4.22 15.31
C ASN A 281 7.62 3.36 15.21
N ASP A 282 8.11 2.87 16.35
CA ASP A 282 9.32 2.05 16.44
C ASP A 282 9.27 0.74 15.61
N ALA A 283 8.09 0.31 15.17
CA ALA A 283 7.92 -0.86 14.32
C ALA A 283 7.99 -0.53 12.81
N ILE A 284 8.24 0.71 12.42
CA ILE A 284 8.34 1.15 11.02
C ILE A 284 9.60 2.02 10.84
N CYS A 285 10.44 1.65 9.89
CA CYS A 285 11.52 2.51 9.45
C CYS A 285 11.00 3.51 8.40
N GLU A 286 10.99 4.79 8.77
CA GLU A 286 10.72 5.91 7.86
C GLU A 286 12.01 6.21 7.08
N LEU A 287 12.14 5.63 5.89
CA LEU A 287 13.44 5.53 5.21
C LEU A 287 14.10 6.90 4.96
N GLU A 288 13.30 7.93 4.70
CA GLU A 288 13.74 9.30 4.43
C GLU A 288 13.98 10.16 5.67
N GLU A 289 13.63 9.69 6.87
CA GLU A 289 13.71 10.45 8.13
C GLU A 289 14.62 9.76 9.18
N GLU A 290 14.63 8.43 9.20
CA GLU A 290 15.42 7.65 10.16
C GLU A 290 16.92 7.88 10.00
N GLY A 291 17.59 8.17 11.12
CA GLY A 291 19.02 8.47 11.12
C GLY A 291 19.36 9.84 10.50
N TRP A 292 18.47 10.83 10.61
CA TRP A 292 18.64 12.21 10.11
C TRP A 292 20.00 12.84 10.39
N ALA A 293 20.63 12.53 11.53
CA ALA A 293 21.97 12.99 11.88
C ALA A 293 23.05 12.62 10.84
N ASN A 294 22.83 11.55 10.07
CA ASN A 294 23.73 11.06 9.03
C ASN A 294 23.38 11.56 7.63
N LEU A 295 22.40 12.47 7.48
CA LEU A 295 21.92 12.97 6.18
C LEU A 295 23.06 13.52 5.32
N ALA A 296 23.95 14.32 5.91
CA ALA A 296 25.08 14.94 5.22
C ALA A 296 26.12 13.94 4.70
N THR A 297 26.18 12.74 5.29
CA THR A 297 27.13 11.67 4.93
C THR A 297 26.48 10.51 4.17
N ALA A 298 25.14 10.55 3.99
CA ALA A 298 24.39 9.43 3.42
C ALA A 298 24.80 9.13 1.98
N GLU A 299 25.12 10.15 1.21
CA GLU A 299 25.59 10.01 -0.17
C GLU A 299 26.91 9.24 -0.25
N GLN A 300 27.88 9.56 0.60
CA GLN A 300 29.20 8.90 0.59
C GLN A 300 29.13 7.47 1.12
N ALA A 301 28.15 7.15 1.95
CA ALA A 301 27.92 5.81 2.49
C ALA A 301 27.33 4.84 1.44
N LEU A 302 26.75 5.34 0.36
CA LEU A 302 26.18 4.52 -0.70
C LEU A 302 27.24 3.85 -1.58
N ALA A 303 26.94 2.62 -2.02
CA ALA A 303 27.73 1.94 -3.02
C ALA A 303 27.79 2.75 -4.33
N ALA A 304 28.96 2.74 -4.99
CA ALA A 304 29.23 3.58 -6.14
C ALA A 304 28.18 3.49 -7.29
N PRO A 305 27.64 2.30 -7.64
CA PRO A 305 26.61 2.20 -8.70
C PRO A 305 25.30 2.91 -8.33
N ILE A 306 24.80 2.72 -7.11
CA ILE A 306 23.54 3.33 -6.64
C ILE A 306 23.73 4.84 -6.52
N ARG A 307 24.85 5.28 -5.93
CA ARG A 307 25.20 6.70 -5.80
C ARG A 307 25.22 7.40 -7.15
N ALA A 308 25.93 6.82 -8.13
CA ALA A 308 26.04 7.41 -9.48
C ALA A 308 24.67 7.54 -10.16
N SER A 309 23.78 6.56 -9.98
CA SER A 309 22.43 6.63 -10.53
C SER A 309 21.59 7.74 -9.87
N LEU A 310 21.66 7.89 -8.54
CA LEU A 310 20.93 8.95 -7.81
C LEU A 310 21.43 10.38 -8.10
N GLN A 311 22.62 10.51 -8.70
CA GLN A 311 23.19 11.77 -9.20
C GLN A 311 22.77 12.09 -10.64
N ALA A 312 22.10 11.18 -11.35
CA ALA A 312 21.74 11.32 -12.76
C ALA A 312 20.24 11.67 -12.92
N PRO A 313 19.83 12.95 -12.90
CA PRO A 313 18.41 13.33 -12.92
C PRO A 313 17.68 12.92 -14.21
N GLY A 314 18.41 12.73 -15.32
CA GLY A 314 17.87 12.30 -16.60
C GLY A 314 17.69 10.79 -16.75
N MET A 315 18.21 9.97 -15.82
CA MET A 315 18.06 8.52 -15.86
C MET A 315 16.60 8.14 -15.65
N SER A 316 16.06 7.27 -16.50
CA SER A 316 14.68 6.76 -16.33
C SER A 316 14.57 5.81 -15.12
N LEU A 317 13.38 5.66 -14.56
CA LEU A 317 13.15 4.67 -13.50
C LEU A 317 13.41 3.23 -13.99
N SER A 318 13.16 2.97 -15.28
CA SER A 318 13.47 1.71 -15.96
C SER A 318 14.98 1.43 -15.97
N GLU A 319 15.80 2.40 -16.40
CA GLU A 319 17.26 2.29 -16.37
C GLU A 319 17.81 2.17 -14.95
N PHE A 320 17.19 2.86 -13.99
CA PHE A 320 17.58 2.78 -12.59
C PHE A 320 17.38 1.36 -12.03
N LEU A 321 16.22 0.74 -12.27
CA LEU A 321 15.94 -0.63 -11.84
C LEU A 321 16.92 -1.65 -12.44
N GLN A 322 17.40 -1.43 -13.67
CA GLN A 322 18.40 -2.30 -14.32
C GLN A 322 19.79 -2.19 -13.70
N LYS A 323 20.09 -1.11 -12.95
CA LYS A 323 21.39 -0.82 -12.34
C LYS A 323 21.46 -1.11 -10.83
N LEU A 324 20.33 -1.45 -10.21
CA LEU A 324 20.20 -1.79 -8.79
C LEU A 324 20.79 -3.17 -8.45
#